data_AF-A0AAU0N792-F1
#
_entry.id   AF-A0AAU0N792-F1
#
_cell.length_a   1.000
_cell.length_b   1.000
_cell.length_c   1.000
_cell.angle_alpha   90.00
_cell.angle_beta   90.00
_cell.angle_gamma   90.00
#
_symmetry.space_group_name_H-M   'P 1'
#
loop_
_entity.id
_entity.type
_entity.pdbx_description
1 polymer ?
#
loop_
_entity_poly.entity_id
_entity_poly.type
_entity_poly.pdbx_seq_one_letter_code
_entity_poly.pdbx_strand_id
1 'polypeptide(L)'
;MKQIELLDKDFKRLAFIDNNTENGLHFVDDKLSTSIEGGIYVADINFDKSSPQHINLKEGNYITFLNRQGVRILGTIMQVDETSRYKKVYIEDASLNLINKVVGGVELPSTPKDIKWYFDKMLLDTGWSIGKNESTKQVAMEFSNSETLLSRIKKVCKEFEVEFYFETILDTPGVPDFKIHLVKQRVEGDAGFRLSSDDFLEGISRKTNIDNIVTKLIVESNAQPKDASPTPPTSNPVKPTPSSIHQEMLEKMIKWFKDREGKVKYSMTAARVGPNYYDCSSAVYSALFYAGFKPNINYIGSTVSLWTDIGPDKLMVEIPRAQAQRGDLFLSGPKGAASGGENGHTGVFVSNTHIIHCNYKDNGITTTPVAGRSGEPLYVFRLVNKASQPTPTVSSKTEKAVQRALSYVGKTPYIWGGTTTRGWDCSGMIYEVYRHAGFNINHRCTTATIQAQQSPFRKISASEARRGDLIVNNNGGHVAILLGTISSGAGIVHAASEQLGTITQKSLMNGIVGYYRVMG
;
A
#
# COMPACT_ATOMS: atom_id res chain seq x y z
N MET A 1 38.97 4.31 13.28
CA MET A 1 38.05 3.16 13.48
C MET A 1 36.67 3.59 13.01
N LYS A 2 36.05 2.83 12.10
CA LYS A 2 34.74 3.16 11.53
C LYS A 2 33.67 2.90 12.60
N GLN A 3 33.23 3.96 13.29
CA GLN A 3 32.36 3.86 14.47
C GLN A 3 30.92 3.55 14.06
N ILE A 4 30.33 2.54 14.71
CA ILE A 4 28.90 2.26 14.65
C ILE A 4 28.23 3.13 15.72
N GLU A 5 27.16 3.84 15.37
CA GLU A 5 26.50 4.78 16.28
C GLU A 5 25.02 4.44 16.40
N LEU A 6 24.48 4.58 17.62
CA LEU A 6 23.06 4.54 17.89
C LEU A 6 22.55 5.98 18.01
N LEU A 7 21.50 6.30 17.28
CA LEU A 7 20.89 7.62 17.19
C LEU A 7 19.42 7.58 17.63
N ASP A 8 18.92 8.67 18.19
CA ASP A 8 17.49 8.85 18.44
C ASP A 8 16.72 9.25 17.17
N LYS A 9 15.41 9.45 17.31
CA LYS A 9 14.51 9.84 16.23
C LYS A 9 14.83 11.21 15.61
N ASP A 10 15.58 12.04 16.33
CA ASP A 10 16.05 13.36 15.88
C ASP A 10 17.52 13.30 15.39
N PHE A 11 18.05 12.09 15.15
CA PHE A 11 19.41 11.80 14.68
C PHE A 11 20.52 12.23 15.65
N LYS A 12 20.19 12.46 16.92
CA LYS A 12 21.20 12.74 17.95
C LYS A 12 21.80 11.43 18.44
N ARG A 13 23.13 11.40 18.56
CA ARG A 13 23.83 10.22 19.05
C ARG A 13 23.46 9.93 20.51
N LEU A 14 22.94 8.74 20.73
CA LEU A 14 22.63 8.18 22.05
C LEU A 14 23.78 7.35 22.61
N ALA A 15 24.50 6.63 21.75
CA ALA A 15 25.54 5.69 22.16
C ALA A 15 26.51 5.39 21.02
N PHE A 16 27.72 4.98 21.38
CA PHE A 16 28.62 4.27 20.47
C PHE A 16 28.39 2.77 20.61
N ILE A 17 28.42 2.06 19.50
CA ILE A 17 28.42 0.61 19.46
C ILE A 17 29.86 0.16 19.19
N ASP A 18 30.50 -0.37 20.22
CA ASP A 18 31.89 -0.81 20.19
C ASP A 18 32.14 -1.81 21.31
N ASN A 19 32.80 -2.92 21.00
CA ASN A 19 33.14 -3.94 21.97
C ASN A 19 34.34 -3.59 22.85
N ASN A 20 35.13 -2.58 22.47
CA ASN A 20 36.36 -2.21 23.17
C ASN A 20 36.19 -1.05 24.16
N THR A 21 35.09 -0.29 24.05
CA THR A 21 34.82 0.85 24.91
C THR A 21 34.04 0.40 26.14
N GLU A 22 34.57 0.60 27.35
CA GLU A 22 33.98 0.11 28.62
C GLU A 22 32.51 0.54 28.86
N ASN A 23 32.14 1.74 28.41
CA ASN A 23 30.78 2.27 28.50
C ASN A 23 30.03 2.25 27.15
N GLY A 24 30.53 1.51 26.15
CA GLY A 24 29.91 1.36 24.84
C GLY A 24 28.75 0.36 24.86
N LEU A 25 27.97 0.32 23.78
CA LEU A 25 27.07 -0.80 23.51
C LEU A 25 27.88 -1.95 22.91
N HIS A 26 28.02 -3.02 23.69
CA HIS A 26 28.70 -4.23 23.25
C HIS A 26 27.73 -5.15 22.50
N PHE A 27 28.17 -5.69 21.37
CA PHE A 27 27.45 -6.67 20.56
C PHE A 27 28.23 -7.98 20.48
N VAL A 28 27.52 -9.11 20.48
CA VAL A 28 28.13 -10.45 20.57
C VAL A 28 28.01 -11.25 19.28
N ASP A 29 27.00 -10.95 18.48
CA ASP A 29 26.74 -11.62 17.21
C ASP A 29 26.01 -10.64 16.29
N ASP A 30 26.32 -10.70 15.00
CA ASP A 30 25.71 -9.87 13.98
C ASP A 30 25.61 -10.63 12.65
N LYS A 31 24.48 -10.41 11.96
CA LYS A 31 24.24 -10.92 10.63
C LYS A 31 23.75 -9.80 9.73
N LEU A 32 24.67 -9.26 8.93
CA LEU A 32 24.35 -8.31 7.87
C LEU A 32 24.00 -9.05 6.58
N SER A 33 22.81 -8.83 6.06
CA SER A 33 22.38 -9.32 4.74
C SER A 33 22.28 -8.15 3.76
N THR A 34 22.87 -8.32 2.57
CA THR A 34 22.85 -7.30 1.52
C THR A 34 22.22 -7.85 0.25
N SER A 35 21.29 -7.10 -0.35
CA SER A 35 20.81 -7.41 -1.69
C SER A 35 21.70 -6.73 -2.74
N ILE A 36 22.43 -7.51 -3.55
CA ILE A 36 23.31 -6.99 -4.61
C ILE A 36 22.52 -6.20 -5.66
N GLU A 37 21.30 -6.67 -5.96
CA GLU A 37 20.43 -6.10 -6.99
C GLU A 37 19.73 -4.82 -6.53
N GLY A 38 19.59 -4.61 -5.22
CA GLY A 38 18.88 -3.47 -4.64
C GLY A 38 19.74 -2.52 -3.81
N GLY A 39 20.97 -2.89 -3.44
CA GLY A 39 21.84 -2.07 -2.57
C GLY A 39 21.32 -1.90 -1.14
N ILE A 40 20.40 -2.76 -0.71
CA ILE A 40 19.69 -2.67 0.57
C ILE A 40 20.38 -3.53 1.62
N TYR A 41 20.44 -2.99 2.84
CA TYR A 41 20.95 -3.68 4.01
C TYR A 41 19.83 -4.02 5.00
N VAL A 42 19.85 -5.24 5.53
CA VAL A 42 19.12 -5.60 6.75
C VAL A 42 20.09 -6.29 7.69
N ALA A 43 19.95 -6.06 8.99
CA ALA A 43 20.81 -6.73 9.95
C ALA A 43 20.06 -7.19 11.19
N ASP A 44 20.45 -8.36 11.67
CA ASP A 44 20.19 -8.81 13.03
C ASP A 44 21.45 -8.54 13.85
N ILE A 45 21.35 -7.80 14.96
CA ILE A 45 22.48 -7.52 15.85
C ILE A 45 22.06 -7.86 17.28
N ASN A 46 22.89 -8.62 17.98
CA ASN A 46 22.63 -9.02 19.36
C ASN A 46 23.53 -8.25 20.34
N PHE A 47 22.93 -7.49 21.24
CA PHE A 47 23.61 -6.64 22.21
C PHE A 47 23.56 -7.23 23.62
N ASP A 48 24.66 -7.15 24.36
CA ASP A 48 24.70 -7.49 25.79
C ASP A 48 24.14 -6.32 26.62
N LYS A 49 23.35 -6.65 27.65
CA LYS A 49 22.71 -5.68 28.54
C LYS A 49 23.63 -5.18 29.67
N SER A 50 24.91 -5.55 29.66
CA SER A 50 25.93 -5.08 30.59
C SER A 50 26.10 -3.56 30.57
N SER A 51 25.89 -2.92 29.41
CA SER A 51 25.96 -1.47 29.26
C SER A 51 24.63 -0.81 29.61
N PRO A 52 24.60 0.25 30.46
CA PRO A 52 23.36 0.97 30.78
C PRO A 52 22.72 1.63 29.54
N GLN A 53 23.48 1.81 28.45
CA GLN A 53 23.00 2.38 27.19
C GLN A 53 22.04 1.42 26.44
N HIS A 54 21.91 0.16 26.86
CA HIS A 54 20.98 -0.82 26.26
C HIS A 54 19.50 -0.36 26.29
N ILE A 55 19.16 0.57 27.19
CA ILE A 55 17.82 1.17 27.26
C ILE A 55 17.48 1.95 25.98
N ASN A 56 18.49 2.41 25.23
CA ASN A 56 18.32 3.22 24.03
C ASN A 56 18.07 2.39 22.77
N LEU A 57 18.27 1.07 22.83
CA LEU A 57 17.88 0.13 21.77
C LEU A 57 16.36 -0.02 21.80
N LYS A 58 15.67 0.83 21.04
CA LYS A 58 14.21 0.94 20.94
C LYS A 58 13.77 1.05 19.49
N GLU A 59 12.57 0.58 19.20
CA GLU A 59 11.97 0.70 17.87
C GLU A 59 11.84 2.17 17.43
N GLY A 60 12.19 2.41 16.17
CA GLY A 60 12.22 3.72 15.53
C GLY A 60 13.47 4.55 15.79
N ASN A 61 14.37 4.13 16.69
CA ASN A 61 15.73 4.69 16.77
C ASN A 61 16.59 4.13 15.63
N TYR A 62 17.76 4.73 15.39
CA TYR A 62 18.59 4.38 14.23
C TYR A 62 19.95 3.82 14.63
N ILE A 63 20.45 2.87 13.85
CA ILE A 63 21.85 2.44 13.90
C ILE A 63 22.51 2.85 12.60
N THR A 64 23.65 3.54 12.68
CA THR A 64 24.44 3.91 11.51
C THR A 64 25.82 3.29 11.55
N PHE A 65 26.31 2.86 10.39
CA PHE A 65 27.63 2.29 10.21
C PHE A 65 28.17 2.57 8.80
N LEU A 66 29.48 2.39 8.62
CA LEU A 66 30.13 2.49 7.32
C LEU A 66 30.29 1.10 6.72
N ASN A 67 29.91 0.91 5.46
CA ASN A 67 30.20 -0.32 4.76
C ASN A 67 31.70 -0.45 4.43
N ARG A 68 32.09 -1.57 3.77
CA ARG A 68 33.49 -1.82 3.38
C ARG A 68 34.07 -0.70 2.50
N GLN A 69 33.24 -0.10 1.64
CA GLN A 69 33.60 0.99 0.74
C GLN A 69 33.62 2.36 1.42
N GLY A 70 33.22 2.45 2.70
CA GLY A 70 33.19 3.71 3.44
C GLY A 70 31.91 4.51 3.25
N VAL A 71 30.88 3.95 2.60
CA VAL A 71 29.56 4.58 2.47
C VAL A 71 28.77 4.39 3.75
N ARG A 72 28.12 5.46 4.21
CA ARG A 72 27.33 5.45 5.44
C ARG A 72 25.91 4.91 5.19
N ILE A 73 25.56 3.91 6.00
CA ILE A 73 24.25 3.28 6.04
C ILE A 73 23.51 3.74 7.29
N LEU A 74 22.20 3.97 7.17
CA LEU A 74 21.31 4.30 8.27
C LEU A 74 20.19 3.26 8.33
N GLY A 75 20.23 2.39 9.33
CA GLY A 75 19.21 1.38 9.60
C GLY A 75 18.24 1.86 10.68
N THR A 76 16.94 1.73 10.43
CA THR A 76 15.89 1.93 11.43
C THR A 76 15.74 0.66 12.24
N ILE A 77 15.71 0.77 13.57
CA ILE A 77 15.37 -0.35 14.45
C ILE A 77 13.88 -0.66 14.29
N MET A 78 13.57 -1.80 13.69
CA MET A 78 12.19 -2.20 13.40
C MET A 78 11.61 -3.07 14.51
N GLN A 79 12.46 -3.86 15.16
CA GLN A 79 12.07 -4.79 16.22
C GLN A 79 13.20 -4.94 17.22
N VAL A 80 12.83 -5.04 18.50
CA VAL A 80 13.74 -5.38 19.60
C VAL A 80 13.18 -6.57 20.35
N ASP A 81 13.87 -7.71 20.29
CA ASP A 81 13.59 -8.88 21.12
C ASP A 81 14.49 -8.85 22.34
N GLU A 82 13.90 -8.86 23.54
CA GLU A 82 14.63 -8.72 24.80
C GLU A 82 14.59 -9.98 25.66
N THR A 83 15.73 -10.32 26.24
CA THR A 83 15.89 -11.35 27.27
C THR A 83 16.47 -10.73 28.55
N SER A 84 16.71 -11.54 29.58
CA SER A 84 17.38 -11.09 30.81
C SER A 84 18.79 -10.55 30.54
N ARG A 85 19.51 -11.13 29.57
CA ARG A 85 20.93 -10.83 29.30
C ARG A 85 21.18 -10.07 28.00
N TYR A 86 20.33 -10.25 26.99
CA TYR A 86 20.57 -9.74 25.65
C TYR A 86 19.38 -8.96 25.09
N LYS A 87 19.66 -8.04 24.17
CA LYS A 87 18.71 -7.41 23.26
C LYS A 87 19.09 -7.72 21.82
N LYS A 88 18.26 -8.46 21.11
CA LYS A 88 18.39 -8.69 19.68
C LYS A 88 17.61 -7.62 18.92
N VAL A 89 18.27 -6.96 18.00
CA VAL A 89 17.72 -5.85 17.23
C VAL A 89 17.71 -6.24 15.76
N TYR A 90 16.55 -6.05 15.12
CA TYR A 90 16.42 -6.15 13.66
C TYR A 90 16.36 -4.74 13.07
N ILE A 91 17.28 -4.43 12.16
CA ILE A 91 17.33 -3.15 11.45
C ILE A 91 17.04 -3.27 9.97
N GLU A 92 16.33 -2.28 9.46
CA GLU A 92 16.00 -2.11 8.05
C GLU A 92 16.59 -0.79 7.54
N ASP A 93 17.36 -0.84 6.44
CA ASP A 93 17.88 0.34 5.75
C ASP A 93 16.75 1.34 5.42
N ALA A 94 16.98 2.63 5.70
CA ALA A 94 16.03 3.71 5.39
C ALA A 94 15.60 3.74 3.91
N SER A 95 16.42 3.20 3.00
CA SER A 95 16.15 3.03 1.57
C SER A 95 14.99 2.06 1.29
N LEU A 96 14.64 1.16 2.23
CA LEU A 96 13.47 0.26 2.13
C LEU A 96 12.15 1.03 2.03
N ASN A 97 12.09 2.26 2.57
CA ASN A 97 10.92 3.13 2.40
C ASN A 97 10.63 3.46 0.93
N LEU A 98 11.65 3.45 0.06
CA LEU A 98 11.48 3.62 -1.39
C LEU A 98 10.84 2.39 -2.05
N ILE A 99 11.01 1.18 -1.49
CA ILE A 99 10.38 -0.04 -2.05
C ILE A 99 8.86 0.05 -1.97
N ASN A 100 8.36 0.61 -0.87
CA ASN A 100 6.93 0.72 -0.62
C ASN A 100 6.29 1.92 -1.33
N LYS A 101 7.09 2.85 -1.87
CA LYS A 101 6.59 3.98 -2.65
C LYS A 101 6.33 3.56 -4.09
N VAL A 102 5.13 3.83 -4.58
CA VAL A 102 4.76 3.57 -5.97
C VAL A 102 4.97 4.84 -6.77
N VAL A 103 5.69 4.75 -7.88
CA VAL A 103 5.82 5.84 -8.86
C VAL A 103 4.91 5.61 -10.04
N GLY A 104 4.41 6.73 -10.55
CA GLY A 104 3.54 6.75 -11.70
C GLY A 104 4.25 6.45 -13.02
N GLY A 105 3.46 6.42 -14.08
CA GLY A 105 4.00 6.43 -15.44
C GLY A 105 4.75 7.72 -15.74
N VAL A 106 5.63 7.66 -16.74
CA VAL A 106 6.30 8.83 -17.30
C VAL A 106 6.06 8.77 -18.80
N GLU A 107 5.41 9.79 -19.34
CA GLU A 107 5.14 9.90 -20.77
C GLU A 107 6.45 10.04 -21.55
N LEU A 108 6.46 9.53 -22.78
CA LEU A 108 7.61 9.65 -23.66
C LEU A 108 7.95 11.13 -23.86
N PRO A 109 9.15 11.59 -23.46
CA PRO A 109 9.50 12.99 -23.61
C PRO A 109 9.73 13.33 -25.09
N SER A 110 9.34 14.54 -25.48
CA SER A 110 9.47 15.03 -26.87
C SER A 110 10.91 15.13 -27.38
N THR A 111 11.88 15.16 -26.46
CA THR A 111 13.31 15.04 -26.75
C THR A 111 13.93 14.06 -25.76
N PRO A 112 15.04 13.38 -26.12
CA PRO A 112 15.83 12.63 -25.14
C PRO A 112 16.15 13.49 -23.92
N LYS A 113 16.13 12.87 -22.74
CA LYS A 113 16.40 13.52 -21.45
C LYS A 113 17.55 12.82 -20.75
N ASP A 114 18.27 13.58 -19.94
CA ASP A 114 19.28 13.02 -19.04
C ASP A 114 18.63 12.21 -17.90
N ILE A 115 19.45 11.43 -17.20
CA ILE A 115 18.97 10.59 -16.09
C ILE A 115 18.38 11.43 -14.96
N LYS A 116 18.88 12.66 -14.77
CA LYS A 116 18.42 13.56 -13.71
C LYS A 116 16.95 13.92 -13.90
N TRP A 117 16.53 14.18 -15.14
CA TRP A 117 15.13 14.48 -15.45
C TRP A 117 14.18 13.37 -15.00
N TYR A 118 14.54 12.09 -15.22
CA TYR A 118 13.73 10.96 -14.76
C TYR A 118 13.74 10.86 -13.23
N PHE A 119 14.89 11.02 -12.60
CA PHE A 119 15.03 10.95 -11.15
C PHE A 119 14.29 12.09 -10.43
N ASP A 120 14.31 13.32 -10.95
CA ASP A 120 13.55 14.45 -10.38
C ASP A 120 12.04 14.14 -10.33
N LYS A 121 11.52 13.40 -11.31
CA LYS A 121 10.10 12.95 -11.33
C LYS A 121 9.84 11.81 -10.36
N MET A 122 10.78 10.88 -10.24
CA MET A 122 10.63 9.68 -9.40
C MET A 122 10.82 10.00 -7.90
N LEU A 123 11.73 10.92 -7.59
CA LEU A 123 12.15 11.24 -6.23
C LEU A 123 11.38 12.41 -5.61
N LEU A 124 10.41 12.98 -6.32
CA LEU A 124 9.59 14.05 -5.79
C LEU A 124 8.93 13.63 -4.46
N ASP A 125 9.05 14.47 -3.45
CA ASP A 125 8.55 14.26 -2.08
C ASP A 125 9.01 12.93 -1.45
N THR A 126 10.19 12.43 -1.81
CA THR A 126 10.81 11.28 -1.14
C THR A 126 11.78 11.70 -0.05
N GLY A 127 12.32 12.93 -0.11
CA GLY A 127 13.50 13.34 0.68
C GLY A 127 14.82 12.82 0.12
N TRP A 128 14.80 12.06 -0.99
CA TRP A 128 16.00 11.56 -1.68
C TRP A 128 16.35 12.46 -2.86
N SER A 129 17.64 12.57 -3.14
CA SER A 129 18.16 13.32 -4.27
C SER A 129 19.33 12.59 -4.93
N ILE A 130 19.69 13.00 -6.15
CA ILE A 130 20.87 12.44 -6.81
C ILE A 130 22.13 13.01 -6.14
N GLY A 131 23.07 12.11 -5.80
CA GLY A 131 24.42 12.45 -5.38
C GLY A 131 25.36 12.52 -6.58
N LYS A 132 26.39 11.67 -6.59
CA LYS A 132 27.30 11.52 -7.74
C LYS A 132 26.50 11.03 -8.96
N ASN A 133 26.73 11.61 -10.13
CA ASN A 133 26.14 11.15 -11.39
C ASN A 133 27.19 11.07 -12.49
N GLU A 134 27.52 9.86 -12.93
CA GLU A 134 28.49 9.60 -14.00
C GLU A 134 27.86 9.30 -15.36
N SER A 135 26.53 9.34 -15.46
CA SER A 135 25.84 9.16 -16.74
C SER A 135 25.90 10.44 -17.57
N THR A 136 26.34 10.31 -18.82
CA THR A 136 26.31 11.38 -19.83
C THR A 136 25.26 11.11 -20.93
N LYS A 137 24.53 10.00 -20.83
CA LYS A 137 23.54 9.59 -21.84
C LYS A 137 22.30 10.46 -21.78
N GLN A 138 21.62 10.56 -22.91
CA GLN A 138 20.26 11.06 -22.99
C GLN A 138 19.39 10.03 -23.70
N VAL A 139 18.26 9.69 -23.08
CA VAL A 139 17.35 8.67 -23.59
C VAL A 139 15.92 9.21 -23.51
N ALA A 140 15.09 8.87 -24.49
CA ALA A 140 13.64 9.04 -24.41
C ALA A 140 13.03 7.70 -23.96
N MET A 141 12.56 7.65 -22.73
CA MET A 141 11.94 6.47 -22.14
C MET A 141 10.50 6.80 -21.79
N GLU A 142 9.61 5.85 -22.04
CA GLU A 142 8.26 5.87 -21.50
C GLU A 142 8.09 4.78 -20.44
N PHE A 143 7.18 5.04 -19.52
CA PHE A 143 6.73 4.06 -18.57
C PHE A 143 5.23 4.15 -18.46
N SER A 144 4.53 3.13 -18.95
CA SER A 144 3.08 3.13 -19.15
C SER A 144 2.28 2.67 -17.93
N ASN A 145 2.93 2.06 -16.91
CA ASN A 145 2.28 1.50 -15.72
C ASN A 145 2.92 2.00 -14.43
N SER A 146 2.13 2.04 -13.34
CA SER A 146 2.66 2.30 -12.00
C SER A 146 3.46 1.10 -11.50
N GLU A 147 4.61 1.35 -10.88
CA GLU A 147 5.47 0.30 -10.30
C GLU A 147 6.15 0.82 -9.02
N THR A 148 6.85 -0.05 -8.30
CA THR A 148 7.64 0.40 -7.14
C THR A 148 8.74 1.34 -7.60
N LEU A 149 9.02 2.38 -6.81
CA LEU A 149 10.07 3.35 -7.08
C LEU A 149 11.42 2.66 -7.31
N LEU A 150 11.73 1.64 -6.50
CA LEU A 150 12.95 0.85 -6.70
C LEU A 150 12.98 0.10 -8.04
N SER A 151 11.86 -0.50 -8.46
CA SER A 151 11.77 -1.16 -9.77
C SER A 151 11.99 -0.16 -10.91
N ARG A 152 11.43 1.05 -10.78
CA ARG A 152 11.63 2.10 -11.78
C ARG A 152 13.08 2.59 -11.82
N ILE A 153 13.69 2.86 -10.66
CA ILE A 153 15.12 3.25 -10.56
C ILE A 153 15.99 2.22 -11.28
N LYS A 154 15.78 0.92 -11.03
CA LYS A 154 16.52 -0.16 -11.71
C LYS A 154 16.38 -0.10 -13.23
N LYS A 155 15.18 0.10 -13.75
CA LYS A 155 14.94 0.19 -15.21
C LYS A 155 15.62 1.40 -15.84
N VAL A 156 15.52 2.56 -15.18
CA VAL A 156 16.18 3.79 -15.65
C VAL A 156 17.69 3.59 -15.63
N CYS A 157 18.28 3.18 -14.50
CA CYS A 157 19.71 2.96 -14.40
C CYS A 157 20.23 1.95 -15.43
N LYS A 158 19.48 0.88 -15.70
CA LYS A 158 19.80 -0.11 -16.74
C LYS A 158 19.89 0.52 -18.13
N GLU A 159 18.90 1.33 -18.50
CA GLU A 159 18.87 1.99 -19.82
C GLU A 159 20.01 3.02 -19.97
N PHE A 160 20.33 3.70 -18.87
CA PHE A 160 21.42 4.68 -18.82
C PHE A 160 22.80 4.04 -18.59
N GLU A 161 22.90 2.71 -18.52
CA GLU A 161 24.12 1.93 -18.29
C GLU A 161 24.92 2.39 -17.06
N VAL A 162 24.21 2.64 -15.97
CA VAL A 162 24.81 2.96 -14.68
C VAL A 162 24.33 2.00 -13.60
N GLU A 163 25.20 1.76 -12.63
CA GLU A 163 24.83 1.17 -11.35
C GLU A 163 24.45 2.25 -10.35
N PHE A 164 23.77 1.87 -9.27
CA PHE A 164 23.40 2.81 -8.21
C PHE A 164 23.62 2.26 -6.80
N TYR A 165 23.91 3.16 -5.87
CA TYR A 165 23.94 2.88 -4.44
C TYR A 165 23.36 4.05 -3.64
N PHE A 166 22.94 3.75 -2.41
CA PHE A 166 22.37 4.70 -1.48
C PHE A 166 23.42 5.17 -0.48
N GLU A 167 23.41 6.46 -0.15
CA GLU A 167 24.23 7.04 0.91
C GLU A 167 23.34 7.91 1.80
N THR A 168 23.61 7.85 3.10
CA THR A 168 23.04 8.79 4.07
C THR A 168 24.13 9.73 4.57
N ILE A 169 23.99 11.02 4.30
CA ILE A 169 24.88 12.06 4.81
C ILE A 169 24.25 12.60 6.10
N LEU A 170 24.98 12.48 7.21
CA LEU A 170 24.54 12.92 8.53
C LEU A 170 25.36 14.14 8.97
N ASP A 171 24.80 15.34 8.83
CA ASP A 171 25.32 16.54 9.47
C ASP A 171 24.60 16.70 10.81
N THR A 172 25.27 16.42 11.92
CA THR A 172 24.67 16.58 13.26
C THR A 172 24.95 17.98 13.81
N PRO A 173 23.93 18.76 14.26
CA PRO A 173 22.49 18.47 14.26
C PRO A 173 21.79 18.88 12.94
N GLY A 174 21.04 17.97 12.32
CA GLY A 174 20.38 18.22 11.03
C GLY A 174 19.55 17.04 10.53
N VAL A 175 18.66 17.29 9.55
CA VAL A 175 17.93 16.24 8.84
C VAL A 175 18.90 15.51 7.92
N PRO A 176 18.97 14.15 7.94
CA PRO A 176 19.83 13.40 7.04
C PRO A 176 19.55 13.75 5.58
N ASP A 177 20.61 13.94 4.81
CA ASP A 177 20.51 14.08 3.37
C ASP A 177 20.69 12.71 2.72
N PHE A 178 19.64 12.25 2.04
CA PHE A 178 19.59 10.94 1.42
C PHE A 178 19.95 11.03 -0.05
N LYS A 179 21.03 10.36 -0.44
CA LYS A 179 21.57 10.40 -1.80
C LYS A 179 21.46 9.07 -2.51
N ILE A 180 21.11 9.13 -3.80
CA ILE A 180 21.29 8.03 -4.75
C ILE A 180 22.44 8.40 -5.67
N HIS A 181 23.51 7.62 -5.64
CA HIS A 181 24.68 7.81 -6.49
C HIS A 181 24.56 6.92 -7.71
N LEU A 182 24.87 7.47 -8.87
CA LEU A 182 24.79 6.83 -10.19
C LEU A 182 26.21 6.76 -10.75
N VAL A 183 26.76 5.55 -10.83
CA VAL A 183 28.17 5.30 -11.20
C VAL A 183 28.25 4.29 -12.33
N LYS A 184 29.30 4.35 -13.15
CA LYS A 184 29.52 3.37 -14.22
C LYS A 184 29.73 1.96 -13.67
N GLN A 185 30.36 1.85 -12.50
CA GLN A 185 30.63 0.57 -11.84
C GLN A 185 30.76 0.79 -10.32
N ARG A 186 30.08 -0.02 -9.48
CA ARG A 186 30.19 0.11 -8.01
C ARG A 186 31.46 -0.48 -7.42
N VAL A 187 32.13 -1.37 -8.16
CA VAL A 187 33.35 -2.05 -7.71
C VAL A 187 34.39 -1.95 -8.82
N GLU A 188 35.44 -1.19 -8.58
CA GLU A 188 36.59 -1.09 -9.49
C GLU A 188 37.68 -2.08 -9.03
N GLY A 189 38.21 -2.88 -9.95
CA GLY A 189 39.33 -3.78 -9.71
C GLY A 189 38.98 -5.27 -9.53
N ASP A 190 40.03 -6.09 -9.60
CA ASP A 190 40.02 -7.49 -9.17
C ASP A 190 39.82 -7.53 -7.65
N ALA A 191 39.01 -8.47 -7.14
CA ALA A 191 38.87 -8.64 -5.69
C ALA A 191 40.20 -9.03 -5.03
N GLY A 192 41.21 -9.37 -5.83
CA GLY A 192 42.56 -9.73 -5.41
C GLY A 192 42.65 -11.18 -4.94
N PHE A 193 41.57 -11.94 -5.12
CA PHE A 193 41.49 -13.35 -4.80
C PHE A 193 40.61 -14.05 -5.83
N ARG A 194 41.01 -15.26 -6.21
CA ARG A 194 40.22 -16.17 -7.03
C ARG A 194 39.52 -17.13 -6.09
N LEU A 195 38.23 -17.36 -6.31
CA LEU A 195 37.53 -18.49 -5.70
C LEU A 195 37.73 -19.68 -6.62
N SER A 196 38.50 -20.68 -6.19
CA SER A 196 38.63 -21.97 -6.87
C SER A 196 37.99 -23.08 -6.05
N SER A 197 37.64 -24.19 -6.71
CA SER A 197 37.19 -25.42 -6.03
C SER A 197 38.25 -26.00 -5.11
N ASP A 198 39.49 -25.54 -5.23
CA ASP A 198 40.67 -26.04 -4.54
C ASP A 198 41.01 -25.17 -3.32
N ASP A 199 40.34 -24.02 -3.17
CA ASP A 199 40.41 -23.17 -1.98
C ASP A 199 39.47 -23.70 -0.89
N PHE A 200 39.82 -23.48 0.39
CA PHE A 200 39.02 -23.89 1.55
C PHE A 200 37.66 -23.17 1.62
N LEU A 201 36.72 -23.62 0.79
CA LEU A 201 35.33 -23.20 0.76
C LEU A 201 34.51 -24.28 1.48
N GLU A 202 33.85 -23.94 2.59
CA GLU A 202 33.07 -24.89 3.42
C GLU A 202 31.91 -25.56 2.64
N GLY A 203 31.49 -24.99 1.52
CA GLY A 203 30.54 -25.62 0.60
C GLY A 203 30.23 -24.74 -0.61
N ILE A 204 30.61 -25.21 -1.80
CA ILE A 204 30.18 -24.61 -3.07
C ILE A 204 28.93 -25.33 -3.55
N SER A 205 27.82 -24.61 -3.69
CA SER A 205 26.65 -25.11 -4.40
C SER A 205 26.45 -24.34 -5.70
N ARG A 206 26.35 -25.06 -6.83
CA ARG A 206 26.09 -24.49 -8.15
C ARG A 206 24.74 -25.01 -8.65
N LYS A 207 23.85 -24.08 -9.00
CA LYS A 207 22.57 -24.40 -9.67
C LYS A 207 22.56 -23.76 -11.06
N THR A 208 22.64 -24.59 -12.09
CA THR A 208 22.47 -24.18 -13.49
C THR A 208 21.07 -24.50 -13.96
N ASN A 209 20.44 -23.58 -14.69
CA ASN A 209 19.11 -23.76 -15.25
C ASN A 209 19.07 -23.20 -16.69
N ILE A 210 18.48 -23.96 -17.61
CA ILE A 210 18.30 -23.60 -19.02
C ILE A 210 16.85 -23.24 -19.38
N ASP A 211 15.93 -23.26 -18.41
CA ASP A 211 14.48 -23.10 -18.61
C ASP A 211 14.10 -21.81 -19.38
N ASN A 212 14.94 -20.78 -19.33
CA ASN A 212 14.75 -19.51 -20.04
C ASN A 212 15.84 -19.22 -21.10
N ILE A 213 16.58 -20.24 -21.55
CA ILE A 213 17.49 -20.09 -22.69
C ILE A 213 16.65 -20.09 -23.97
N VAL A 214 16.70 -18.98 -24.70
CA VAL A 214 16.11 -18.85 -26.04
C VAL A 214 17.22 -18.62 -27.06
N THR A 215 17.19 -19.34 -28.17
CA THR A 215 18.16 -19.20 -29.28
C THR A 215 17.71 -18.14 -30.30
N LYS A 216 16.45 -17.70 -30.22
CA LYS A 216 15.87 -16.63 -31.03
C LYS A 216 14.71 -15.97 -30.29
N LEU A 217 14.67 -14.65 -30.29
CA LEU A 217 13.56 -13.84 -29.77
C LEU A 217 12.91 -13.10 -30.95
N ILE A 218 11.61 -13.28 -31.16
CA ILE A 218 10.86 -12.55 -32.19
C ILE A 218 10.00 -11.51 -31.48
N VAL A 219 10.12 -10.25 -31.89
CA VAL A 219 9.35 -9.11 -31.34
C VAL A 219 8.51 -8.54 -32.47
N GLU A 220 7.19 -8.57 -32.31
CA GLU A 220 6.23 -8.00 -33.27
C GLU A 220 5.58 -6.73 -32.70
N SER A 221 5.50 -5.67 -33.50
CA SER A 221 4.84 -4.42 -33.11
C SER A 221 3.36 -4.44 -33.52
N ASN A 222 2.43 -4.27 -32.57
CA ASN A 222 1.02 -3.99 -32.88
C ASN A 222 0.82 -2.53 -33.28
N ALA A 223 1.16 -2.17 -34.52
CA ALA A 223 0.67 -0.95 -35.14
C ALA A 223 -0.67 -1.24 -35.82
N GLN A 224 -1.78 -0.77 -35.24
CA GLN A 224 -3.07 -0.71 -35.93
C GLN A 224 -3.11 0.53 -36.84
N PRO A 225 -3.47 0.41 -38.13
CA PRO A 225 -3.67 1.58 -38.98
C PRO A 225 -4.93 2.35 -38.58
N LYS A 226 -4.77 3.67 -38.40
CA LYS A 226 -5.88 4.62 -38.31
C LYS A 226 -6.47 4.80 -39.71
N ASP A 227 -7.57 4.11 -40.01
CA ASP A 227 -8.70 4.60 -40.82
C ASP A 227 -9.63 3.44 -41.19
N ALA A 228 -10.71 3.28 -40.42
CA ALA A 228 -11.94 2.64 -40.88
C ALA A 228 -13.08 3.06 -39.94
N SER A 229 -13.95 3.95 -40.42
CA SER A 229 -15.21 4.31 -39.77
C SER A 229 -16.10 3.07 -39.60
N PRO A 230 -16.68 2.80 -38.41
CA PRO A 230 -17.63 1.72 -38.27
C PRO A 230 -19.02 2.14 -38.77
N THR A 231 -19.53 1.39 -39.74
CA THR A 231 -20.94 1.39 -40.16
C THR A 231 -21.81 0.77 -39.05
N PRO A 232 -23.08 1.19 -38.90
CA PRO A 232 -23.92 0.77 -37.78
C PRO A 232 -24.56 -0.60 -38.04
N PRO A 233 -24.64 -1.50 -37.04
CA PRO A 233 -25.47 -2.69 -37.15
C PRO A 233 -26.93 -2.32 -36.92
N THR A 234 -27.74 -2.59 -37.94
CA THR A 234 -29.20 -2.61 -37.89
C THR A 234 -29.67 -3.94 -37.30
N SER A 235 -30.31 -3.89 -36.12
CA SER A 235 -31.47 -4.72 -35.79
C SER A 235 -32.15 -4.19 -34.52
N ASN A 236 -33.48 -4.25 -34.54
CA ASN A 236 -34.42 -3.53 -33.67
C ASN A 236 -34.33 -3.84 -32.16
N PRO A 237 -34.85 -2.95 -31.29
CA PRO A 237 -34.54 -2.92 -29.87
C PRO A 237 -35.41 -3.89 -29.08
N VAL A 238 -34.80 -4.90 -28.47
CA VAL A 238 -35.36 -5.45 -27.23
C VAL A 238 -34.73 -4.66 -26.09
N LYS A 239 -35.50 -3.72 -25.54
CA LYS A 239 -35.10 -2.91 -24.39
C LYS A 239 -34.96 -3.83 -23.17
N PRO A 240 -33.75 -4.12 -22.65
CA PRO A 240 -33.63 -4.77 -21.37
C PRO A 240 -33.87 -3.68 -20.32
N THR A 241 -35.04 -3.72 -19.67
CA THR A 241 -35.27 -2.91 -18.47
C THR A 241 -34.26 -3.37 -17.43
N PRO A 242 -33.47 -2.48 -16.79
CA PRO A 242 -32.53 -2.87 -15.75
C PRO A 242 -33.28 -3.69 -14.70
N SER A 243 -32.76 -4.86 -14.31
CA SER A 243 -33.35 -5.64 -13.21
C SER A 243 -33.53 -4.71 -12.00
N SER A 244 -34.69 -4.75 -11.33
CA SER A 244 -35.04 -3.90 -10.19
C SER A 244 -33.91 -3.77 -9.15
N ILE A 245 -33.14 -4.85 -8.95
CA ILE A 245 -31.96 -4.92 -8.07
C ILE A 245 -30.85 -3.95 -8.48
N HIS A 246 -30.52 -3.86 -9.76
CA HIS A 246 -29.45 -2.97 -10.25
C HIS A 246 -29.84 -1.50 -10.03
N GLN A 247 -31.11 -1.16 -10.29
CA GLN A 247 -31.62 0.19 -10.02
C GLN A 247 -31.60 0.51 -8.51
N GLU A 248 -31.96 -0.46 -7.66
CA GLU A 248 -31.87 -0.32 -6.21
C GLU A 248 -30.42 -0.08 -5.74
N MET A 249 -29.45 -0.77 -6.33
CA MET A 249 -28.02 -0.56 -6.04
C MET A 249 -27.55 0.84 -6.45
N LEU A 250 -27.96 1.34 -7.63
CA LEU A 250 -27.66 2.71 -8.06
C LEU A 250 -28.23 3.74 -7.07
N GLU A 251 -29.46 3.55 -6.62
CA GLU A 251 -30.06 4.46 -5.63
C GLU A 251 -29.40 4.35 -4.24
N LYS A 252 -28.96 3.16 -3.82
CA LYS A 252 -28.14 3.00 -2.60
C LYS A 252 -26.82 3.77 -2.71
N MET A 253 -26.15 3.73 -3.86
CA MET A 253 -24.91 4.48 -4.10
C MET A 253 -25.14 5.98 -3.95
N ILE A 254 -26.16 6.52 -4.63
CA ILE A 254 -26.47 7.96 -4.57
C ILE A 254 -26.92 8.36 -3.16
N LYS A 255 -27.72 7.53 -2.50
CA LYS A 255 -28.14 7.75 -1.11
C LYS A 255 -26.94 7.85 -0.17
N TRP A 256 -25.91 7.01 -0.34
CA TRP A 256 -24.70 7.07 0.49
C TRP A 256 -24.02 8.44 0.45
N PHE A 257 -23.94 9.04 -0.75
CA PHE A 257 -23.41 10.39 -0.93
C PHE A 257 -24.33 11.43 -0.29
N LYS A 258 -25.64 11.34 -0.56
CA LYS A 258 -26.64 12.28 -0.02
C LYS A 258 -26.70 12.30 1.51
N ASP A 259 -26.53 11.15 2.14
CA ASP A 259 -26.51 11.06 3.61
C ASP A 259 -25.31 11.80 4.23
N ARG A 260 -24.24 12.03 3.46
CA ARG A 260 -22.97 12.69 3.87
C ARG A 260 -22.78 14.09 3.30
N GLU A 261 -23.66 14.52 2.41
CA GLU A 261 -23.61 15.85 1.80
C GLU A 261 -23.62 16.93 2.89
N GLY A 262 -22.62 17.81 2.88
CA GLY A 262 -22.43 18.87 3.88
C GLY A 262 -22.05 18.41 5.30
N LYS A 263 -21.81 17.11 5.54
CA LYS A 263 -21.50 16.54 6.88
C LYS A 263 -20.07 16.04 7.04
N VAL A 264 -19.31 15.99 5.95
CA VAL A 264 -17.93 15.47 5.91
C VAL A 264 -17.02 16.51 5.27
N LYS A 265 -15.73 16.45 5.59
CA LYS A 265 -14.68 17.33 5.08
C LYS A 265 -13.85 16.67 3.99
N TYR A 266 -13.17 17.49 3.19
CA TYR A 266 -12.23 16.98 2.20
C TYR A 266 -10.89 16.61 2.86
N SER A 267 -10.30 15.48 2.50
CA SER A 267 -8.94 15.10 2.89
C SER A 267 -8.33 14.10 1.93
N MET A 268 -7.05 14.30 1.59
CA MET A 268 -6.23 13.36 0.79
C MET A 268 -5.23 12.57 1.65
N THR A 269 -5.18 12.82 2.95
CA THR A 269 -4.25 12.15 3.87
C THR A 269 -4.80 10.79 4.30
N ALA A 270 -4.14 10.10 5.23
CA ALA A 270 -4.63 8.85 5.82
C ALA A 270 -6.08 8.95 6.36
N ALA A 271 -6.57 10.15 6.68
CA ALA A 271 -7.94 10.36 7.13
C ALA A 271 -9.02 10.15 6.04
N ARG A 272 -8.66 10.10 4.75
CA ARG A 272 -9.57 9.96 3.58
C ARG A 272 -10.47 8.71 3.59
N VAL A 273 -10.25 7.79 4.51
CA VAL A 273 -10.97 6.52 4.68
C VAL A 273 -11.81 6.46 5.96
N GLY A 274 -11.87 7.56 6.73
CA GLY A 274 -12.51 7.60 8.05
C GLY A 274 -13.84 8.37 8.11
N PRO A 275 -14.51 8.38 9.28
CA PRO A 275 -15.54 9.30 9.76
C PRO A 275 -16.16 10.31 8.82
N ASN A 276 -15.28 11.29 8.67
CA ASN A 276 -15.57 12.69 8.56
C ASN A 276 -14.75 13.28 7.42
N TYR A 277 -13.98 12.46 6.71
CA TYR A 277 -12.96 12.90 5.78
C TYR A 277 -12.91 11.96 4.57
N TYR A 278 -13.06 12.54 3.38
CA TYR A 278 -13.00 11.81 2.12
C TYR A 278 -12.28 12.64 1.06
N ASP A 279 -11.75 11.99 0.03
CA ASP A 279 -11.51 12.63 -1.25
C ASP A 279 -12.49 12.09 -2.30
N CYS A 280 -12.39 12.61 -3.53
CA CYS A 280 -13.28 12.24 -4.62
C CYS A 280 -13.35 10.72 -4.84
N SER A 281 -12.20 10.05 -4.89
CA SER A 281 -12.13 8.62 -5.15
C SER A 281 -12.46 7.75 -3.94
N SER A 282 -12.09 8.15 -2.72
CA SER A 282 -12.44 7.40 -1.52
C SER A 282 -13.94 7.44 -1.27
N ALA A 283 -14.61 8.55 -1.62
CA ALA A 283 -16.06 8.65 -1.61
C ALA A 283 -16.72 7.71 -2.63
N VAL A 284 -16.24 7.67 -3.88
CA VAL A 284 -16.76 6.75 -4.91
C VAL A 284 -16.58 5.28 -4.52
N TYR A 285 -15.39 4.88 -4.05
CA TYR A 285 -15.16 3.51 -3.58
C TYR A 285 -16.08 3.13 -2.42
N SER A 286 -16.27 4.03 -1.45
CA SER A 286 -17.16 3.79 -0.31
C SER A 286 -18.63 3.67 -0.72
N ALA A 287 -19.08 4.47 -1.69
CA ALA A 287 -20.43 4.40 -2.22
C ALA A 287 -20.68 3.13 -3.04
N LEU A 288 -19.73 2.72 -3.89
CA LEU A 288 -19.78 1.49 -4.66
C LEU A 288 -19.80 0.25 -3.76
N PHE A 289 -19.05 0.30 -2.66
CA PHE A 289 -19.09 -0.73 -1.63
C PHE A 289 -20.47 -0.80 -0.98
N TYR A 290 -20.97 0.33 -0.47
CA TYR A 290 -22.26 0.41 0.20
C TYR A 290 -23.42 -0.05 -0.70
N ALA A 291 -23.34 0.25 -1.99
CA ALA A 291 -24.30 -0.16 -2.99
C ALA A 291 -24.22 -1.63 -3.40
N GLY A 292 -23.14 -2.34 -3.04
CA GLY A 292 -22.90 -3.73 -3.42
C GLY A 292 -22.31 -3.92 -4.83
N PHE A 293 -21.90 -2.86 -5.51
CA PHE A 293 -21.21 -2.95 -6.80
C PHE A 293 -19.78 -3.48 -6.67
N LYS A 294 -19.13 -3.17 -5.54
CA LYS A 294 -17.79 -3.68 -5.20
C LYS A 294 -17.78 -4.26 -3.77
N PRO A 295 -18.43 -5.42 -3.53
CA PRO A 295 -18.62 -5.96 -2.18
C PRO A 295 -17.32 -6.48 -1.54
N ASN A 296 -16.27 -6.65 -2.35
CA ASN A 296 -14.92 -7.00 -1.91
C ASN A 296 -13.98 -5.83 -2.21
N ILE A 297 -13.91 -4.86 -1.29
CA ILE A 297 -12.89 -3.82 -1.33
C ILE A 297 -11.73 -4.26 -0.44
N ASN A 298 -10.61 -4.66 -1.06
CA ASN A 298 -9.37 -4.98 -0.36
C ASN A 298 -8.59 -3.72 0.05
N TYR A 299 -8.90 -2.57 -0.54
CA TYR A 299 -8.27 -1.27 -0.30
C TYR A 299 -9.10 -0.14 -0.92
N ILE A 300 -9.23 1.01 -0.25
CA ILE A 300 -9.84 2.21 -0.83
C ILE A 300 -8.83 2.88 -1.78
N GLY A 301 -9.05 2.67 -3.08
CA GLY A 301 -8.19 3.13 -4.16
C GLY A 301 -8.15 4.65 -4.35
N SER A 302 -7.39 5.07 -5.35
CA SER A 302 -7.41 6.44 -5.87
C SER A 302 -8.21 6.52 -7.17
N THR A 303 -8.32 7.72 -7.76
CA THR A 303 -8.81 7.90 -9.14
C THR A 303 -8.03 7.03 -10.13
N VAL A 304 -6.73 6.80 -9.91
CA VAL A 304 -5.88 5.90 -10.70
C VAL A 304 -6.37 4.45 -10.63
N SER A 305 -6.77 3.99 -9.44
CA SER A 305 -7.26 2.63 -9.26
C SER A 305 -8.60 2.39 -9.97
N LEU A 306 -9.47 3.40 -10.08
CA LEU A 306 -10.75 3.29 -10.78
C LEU A 306 -10.57 3.01 -12.27
N TRP A 307 -9.49 3.48 -12.88
CA TRP A 307 -9.17 3.14 -14.28
C TRP A 307 -8.94 1.64 -14.49
N THR A 308 -8.46 0.92 -13.47
CA THR A 308 -8.22 -0.52 -13.56
C THR A 308 -9.50 -1.36 -13.52
N ASP A 309 -10.62 -0.74 -13.11
CA ASP A 309 -11.95 -1.34 -12.99
C ASP A 309 -12.79 -1.21 -14.30
N ILE A 310 -12.22 -0.68 -15.39
CA ILE A 310 -12.87 -0.46 -16.70
C ILE A 310 -12.66 -1.64 -17.66
N GLY A 311 -13.73 -2.08 -18.32
CA GLY A 311 -13.70 -3.10 -19.38
C GLY A 311 -15.04 -3.84 -19.51
N PRO A 312 -15.28 -4.53 -20.65
CA PRO A 312 -16.54 -5.22 -20.92
C PRO A 312 -16.87 -6.29 -19.86
N ASP A 313 -15.83 -6.93 -19.31
CA ASP A 313 -15.94 -7.93 -18.24
C ASP A 313 -15.58 -7.38 -16.84
N LYS A 314 -15.43 -6.06 -16.69
CA LYS A 314 -15.05 -5.42 -15.41
C LYS A 314 -16.24 -4.75 -14.72
N LEU A 315 -15.99 -3.73 -13.90
CA LEU A 315 -17.00 -3.08 -13.05
C LEU A 315 -17.83 -2.05 -13.82
N MET A 316 -17.19 -1.39 -14.79
CA MET A 316 -17.83 -0.32 -15.58
C MET A 316 -17.30 -0.27 -17.00
N VAL A 317 -18.13 0.26 -17.90
CA VAL A 317 -17.81 0.48 -19.30
C VAL A 317 -17.89 1.97 -19.63
N GLU A 318 -16.98 2.46 -20.46
CA GLU A 318 -17.01 3.86 -20.92
C GLU A 318 -18.21 4.08 -21.85
N ILE A 319 -18.91 5.20 -21.67
CA ILE A 319 -20.04 5.60 -22.50
C ILE A 319 -19.84 7.03 -23.03
N PRO A 320 -20.45 7.40 -24.18
CA PRO A 320 -20.42 8.77 -24.67
C PRO A 320 -21.02 9.75 -23.65
N ARG A 321 -20.39 10.90 -23.45
CA ARG A 321 -20.84 11.96 -22.51
C ARG A 321 -22.32 12.34 -22.69
N ALA A 322 -22.82 12.36 -23.94
CA ALA A 322 -24.22 12.67 -24.24
C ALA A 322 -25.23 11.67 -23.64
N GLN A 323 -24.77 10.46 -23.31
CA GLN A 323 -25.60 9.39 -22.74
C GLN A 323 -25.54 9.35 -21.20
N ALA A 324 -24.83 10.28 -20.56
CA ALA A 324 -24.70 10.31 -19.11
C ALA A 324 -26.06 10.47 -18.45
N GLN A 325 -26.33 9.61 -17.47
CA GLN A 325 -27.56 9.62 -16.71
C GLN A 325 -27.30 9.43 -15.22
N ARG A 326 -28.35 9.59 -14.43
CA ARG A 326 -28.31 9.34 -12.99
C ARG A 326 -27.74 7.94 -12.69
N GLY A 327 -26.73 7.88 -11.83
CA GLY A 327 -26.06 6.64 -11.43
C GLY A 327 -24.81 6.30 -12.25
N ASP A 328 -24.54 7.01 -13.35
CA ASP A 328 -23.26 6.88 -14.05
C ASP A 328 -22.14 7.55 -13.25
N LEU A 329 -20.92 7.05 -13.40
CA LEU A 329 -19.70 7.61 -12.81
C LEU A 329 -19.01 8.53 -13.81
N PHE A 330 -18.25 9.49 -13.29
CA PHE A 330 -17.29 10.22 -14.12
C PHE A 330 -15.87 10.07 -13.59
N LEU A 331 -14.91 10.10 -14.52
CA LEU A 331 -13.49 10.30 -14.22
C LEU A 331 -13.01 11.45 -15.07
N SER A 332 -12.31 12.38 -14.46
CA SER A 332 -11.71 13.52 -15.17
C SER A 332 -10.21 13.57 -14.93
N GLY A 333 -9.50 14.14 -15.89
CA GLY A 333 -8.04 14.18 -15.91
C GLY A 333 -7.44 13.31 -17.01
N PRO A 334 -6.11 13.34 -17.24
CA PRO A 334 -5.49 12.60 -18.32
C PRO A 334 -5.77 11.09 -18.18
N LYS A 335 -6.18 10.44 -19.29
CA LYS A 335 -6.38 8.98 -19.32
C LYS A 335 -5.05 8.30 -18.98
N GLY A 336 -5.03 7.52 -17.89
CA GLY A 336 -3.79 6.88 -17.40
C GLY A 336 -2.88 7.78 -16.56
N ALA A 337 -3.32 8.98 -16.15
CA ALA A 337 -2.59 9.83 -15.22
C ALA A 337 -2.31 9.10 -13.90
N ALA A 338 -1.07 9.20 -13.43
CA ALA A 338 -0.55 8.35 -12.37
C ALA A 338 -0.49 9.01 -10.98
N SER A 339 -1.23 10.10 -10.76
CA SER A 339 -1.35 10.74 -9.45
C SER A 339 -2.72 10.46 -8.85
N GLY A 340 -2.74 9.89 -7.64
CA GLY A 340 -3.90 9.92 -6.75
C GLY A 340 -4.17 11.31 -6.17
N GLY A 341 -3.82 12.38 -6.90
CA GLY A 341 -3.88 13.76 -6.47
C GLY A 341 -3.75 14.81 -7.58
N GLU A 342 -4.39 15.96 -7.31
CA GLU A 342 -4.51 17.25 -8.03
C GLU A 342 -5.00 17.25 -9.49
N ASN A 343 -4.67 16.26 -10.33
CA ASN A 343 -5.03 16.27 -11.76
C ASN A 343 -6.19 15.32 -12.12
N GLY A 344 -6.69 14.54 -11.17
CA GLY A 344 -7.78 13.58 -11.38
C GLY A 344 -8.98 13.87 -10.47
N HIS A 345 -10.19 13.77 -11.01
CA HIS A 345 -11.42 13.99 -10.24
C HIS A 345 -12.49 12.95 -10.59
N THR A 346 -13.37 12.63 -9.63
CA THR A 346 -14.40 11.60 -9.83
C THR A 346 -15.62 11.83 -8.95
N GLY A 347 -16.74 11.24 -9.36
CA GLY A 347 -18.00 11.30 -8.65
C GLY A 347 -19.11 10.61 -9.43
N VAL A 348 -20.34 10.87 -9.01
CA VAL A 348 -21.54 10.22 -9.56
C VAL A 348 -22.43 11.27 -10.21
N PHE A 349 -22.95 11.02 -11.40
CA PHE A 349 -24.02 11.81 -11.99
C PHE A 349 -25.33 11.60 -11.21
N VAL A 350 -25.94 12.68 -10.74
CA VAL A 350 -27.30 12.65 -10.18
C VAL A 350 -28.35 13.03 -11.22
N SER A 351 -27.92 13.68 -12.30
CA SER A 351 -28.64 13.95 -13.54
C SER A 351 -27.61 14.22 -14.65
N ASN A 352 -28.03 14.40 -15.91
CA ASN A 352 -27.10 14.71 -17.01
C ASN A 352 -26.38 16.08 -16.83
N THR A 353 -26.88 16.95 -15.96
CA THR A 353 -26.35 18.30 -15.71
C THR A 353 -25.71 18.46 -14.34
N HIS A 354 -25.89 17.51 -13.42
CA HIS A 354 -25.41 17.61 -12.04
C HIS A 354 -24.70 16.34 -11.57
N ILE A 355 -23.66 16.54 -10.78
CA ILE A 355 -22.85 15.50 -10.15
C ILE A 355 -22.86 15.66 -8.63
N ILE A 356 -22.71 14.54 -7.92
CA ILE A 356 -22.40 14.52 -6.49
C ILE A 356 -21.01 13.92 -6.31
N HIS A 357 -20.16 14.63 -5.56
CA HIS A 357 -18.74 14.30 -5.45
C HIS A 357 -18.13 14.92 -4.19
N CYS A 358 -17.00 14.36 -3.75
CA CYS A 358 -16.20 14.96 -2.68
C CYS A 358 -15.10 15.83 -3.30
N ASN A 359 -15.04 17.11 -2.94
CA ASN A 359 -14.09 18.05 -3.55
C ASN A 359 -13.48 19.01 -2.54
N TYR A 360 -12.29 19.49 -2.91
CA TYR A 360 -11.52 20.44 -2.13
C TYR A 360 -12.22 21.80 -2.03
N LYS A 361 -12.79 22.30 -3.14
CA LYS A 361 -13.36 23.65 -3.25
C LYS A 361 -14.50 23.90 -2.27
N ASP A 362 -15.35 22.90 -2.05
CA ASP A 362 -16.47 22.99 -1.10
C ASP A 362 -16.16 22.25 0.22
N ASN A 363 -14.91 21.80 0.39
CA ASN A 363 -14.41 21.08 1.57
C ASN A 363 -15.32 19.94 2.03
N GLY A 364 -15.70 19.04 1.13
CA GLY A 364 -16.59 17.92 1.47
C GLY A 364 -17.37 17.37 0.28
N ILE A 365 -18.42 16.60 0.60
CA ILE A 365 -19.37 16.08 -0.40
C ILE A 365 -20.44 17.13 -0.70
N THR A 366 -20.57 17.49 -1.98
CA THR A 366 -21.58 18.43 -2.49
C THR A 366 -22.12 18.00 -3.85
N THR A 367 -23.37 18.40 -4.14
CA THR A 367 -23.97 18.34 -5.46
C THR A 367 -23.70 19.63 -6.21
N THR A 368 -23.11 19.54 -7.39
CA THR A 368 -22.78 20.71 -8.22
C THR A 368 -23.20 20.48 -9.67
N PRO A 369 -23.33 21.54 -10.48
CA PRO A 369 -23.36 21.39 -11.94
C PRO A 369 -22.13 20.61 -12.41
N VAL A 370 -22.21 19.91 -13.55
CA VAL A 370 -21.06 19.22 -14.15
C VAL A 370 -20.02 20.23 -14.64
N ALA A 371 -20.48 21.24 -15.40
CA ALA A 371 -19.64 22.24 -16.02
C ALA A 371 -18.81 23.01 -14.97
N GLY A 372 -17.50 23.07 -15.17
CA GLY A 372 -16.56 23.78 -14.29
C GLY A 372 -16.34 23.14 -12.92
N ARG A 373 -16.89 21.94 -12.68
CA ARG A 373 -16.77 21.25 -11.39
C ARG A 373 -16.31 19.81 -11.52
N SER A 374 -16.57 19.14 -12.64
CA SER A 374 -16.13 17.77 -12.88
C SER A 374 -14.63 17.68 -13.21
N GLY A 375 -13.99 18.77 -13.66
CA GLY A 375 -12.64 18.73 -14.22
C GLY A 375 -12.62 18.28 -15.69
N GLU A 376 -11.49 18.49 -16.36
CA GLU A 376 -11.28 18.19 -17.78
C GLU A 376 -9.94 17.45 -17.99
N PRO A 377 -9.83 16.55 -18.99
CA PRO A 377 -10.92 16.03 -19.83
C PRO A 377 -11.87 15.13 -19.04
N LEU A 378 -13.17 15.19 -19.32
CA LEU A 378 -14.23 14.42 -18.66
C LEU A 378 -14.58 13.13 -19.42
N TYR A 379 -14.57 12.00 -18.71
CA TYR A 379 -15.02 10.69 -19.20
C TYR A 379 -16.17 10.15 -18.36
N VAL A 380 -17.09 9.43 -19.00
CA VAL A 380 -18.32 8.90 -18.36
C VAL A 380 -18.35 7.40 -18.43
N PHE A 381 -18.75 6.76 -17.33
CA PHE A 381 -18.77 5.32 -17.18
C PHE A 381 -20.11 4.84 -16.63
N ARG A 382 -20.61 3.75 -17.21
CA ARG A 382 -21.80 3.04 -16.73
C ARG A 382 -21.39 1.78 -16.00
N LEU A 383 -21.93 1.59 -14.80
CA LEU A 383 -21.73 0.37 -14.03
C LEU A 383 -22.39 -0.81 -14.74
N VAL A 384 -21.65 -1.89 -14.94
CA VAL A 384 -22.19 -3.11 -15.56
C VAL A 384 -22.88 -3.97 -14.50
N ASN A 385 -24.06 -4.50 -14.84
CA ASN A 385 -24.79 -5.39 -13.96
C ASN A 385 -24.14 -6.78 -13.95
N LYS A 386 -23.19 -7.02 -13.05
CA LYS A 386 -22.79 -8.40 -12.70
C LYS A 386 -23.81 -8.99 -11.73
N ALA A 387 -25.00 -9.28 -12.23
CA ALA A 387 -25.82 -10.29 -11.60
C ALA A 387 -25.02 -11.60 -11.66
N SER A 388 -24.73 -12.18 -10.49
CA SER A 388 -24.13 -13.52 -10.32
C SER A 388 -22.61 -13.61 -10.46
N GLN A 389 -21.90 -13.46 -9.34
CA GLN A 389 -20.73 -14.29 -9.05
C GLN A 389 -20.98 -14.98 -7.71
N PRO A 390 -20.94 -16.32 -7.62
CA PRO A 390 -21.03 -17.03 -6.36
C PRO A 390 -19.82 -16.62 -5.52
N THR A 391 -20.06 -15.97 -4.38
CA THR A 391 -19.00 -15.72 -3.41
C THR A 391 -18.54 -17.08 -2.88
N PRO A 392 -17.22 -17.36 -2.78
CA PRO A 392 -16.73 -18.60 -2.19
C PRO A 392 -17.36 -18.78 -0.80
N THR A 393 -17.79 -20.00 -0.51
CA THR A 393 -18.69 -20.41 0.58
C THR A 393 -18.14 -20.07 1.98
N VAL A 394 -18.26 -18.80 2.35
CA VAL A 394 -18.28 -18.30 3.72
C VAL A 394 -19.71 -18.50 4.24
N SER A 395 -19.89 -18.97 5.48
CA SER A 395 -21.24 -19.15 6.03
C SER A 395 -22.01 -17.83 5.98
N SER A 396 -23.34 -17.90 5.80
CA SER A 396 -24.18 -16.69 5.73
C SER A 396 -24.07 -15.83 6.99
N LYS A 397 -23.75 -16.41 8.16
CA LYS A 397 -23.48 -15.67 9.40
C LYS A 397 -22.16 -14.91 9.34
N THR A 398 -21.06 -15.57 8.96
CA THR A 398 -19.75 -14.89 8.87
C THR A 398 -19.81 -13.74 7.87
N GLU A 399 -20.45 -13.92 6.72
CA GLU A 399 -20.59 -12.82 5.75
C GLU A 399 -21.49 -11.69 6.30
N LYS A 400 -22.55 -12.00 7.06
CA LYS A 400 -23.33 -10.97 7.77
C LYS A 400 -22.47 -10.16 8.73
N ALA A 401 -21.54 -10.79 9.45
CA ALA A 401 -20.62 -10.09 10.36
C ALA A 401 -19.67 -9.17 9.59
N VAL A 402 -19.07 -9.67 8.50
CA VAL A 402 -18.17 -8.88 7.64
C VAL A 402 -18.89 -7.69 7.02
N GLN A 403 -20.08 -7.92 6.42
CA GLN A 403 -20.90 -6.85 5.84
C GLN A 403 -21.32 -5.82 6.88
N ARG A 404 -21.64 -6.26 8.10
CA ARG A 404 -21.95 -5.35 9.20
C ARG A 404 -20.75 -4.50 9.57
N ALA A 405 -19.58 -5.10 9.82
CA ALA A 405 -18.35 -4.35 10.12
C ALA A 405 -18.04 -3.31 9.05
N LEU A 406 -18.10 -3.73 7.79
CA LEU A 406 -17.85 -2.85 6.65
C LEU A 406 -18.90 -1.73 6.52
N SER A 407 -20.16 -1.96 6.90
CA SER A 407 -21.21 -0.93 6.87
C SER A 407 -20.93 0.25 7.80
N TYR A 408 -20.04 0.07 8.79
CA TYR A 408 -19.63 1.07 9.76
C TYR A 408 -18.26 1.69 9.49
N VAL A 409 -17.58 1.26 8.41
CA VAL A 409 -16.38 1.94 7.89
C VAL A 409 -16.72 3.38 7.58
N GLY A 410 -15.91 4.29 8.09
CA GLY A 410 -16.14 5.71 7.95
C GLY A 410 -17.42 6.21 8.63
N LYS A 411 -17.95 5.52 9.65
CA LYS A 411 -19.11 5.97 10.45
C LYS A 411 -18.85 5.92 11.95
N THR A 412 -18.32 4.81 12.45
CA THR A 412 -18.18 4.60 13.90
C THR A 412 -16.78 5.00 14.39
N PRO A 413 -16.67 5.92 15.37
CA PRO A 413 -15.40 6.34 15.93
C PRO A 413 -14.78 5.24 16.81
N TYR A 414 -13.47 5.32 17.02
CA TYR A 414 -12.80 4.47 17.99
C TYR A 414 -12.99 5.05 19.39
N ILE A 415 -13.48 4.24 20.33
CA ILE A 415 -13.58 4.60 21.74
C ILE A 415 -13.02 3.43 22.55
N TRP A 416 -11.95 3.67 23.29
CA TRP A 416 -11.38 2.66 24.17
C TRP A 416 -12.45 2.14 25.14
N GLY A 417 -12.68 0.84 25.12
CA GLY A 417 -13.69 0.18 25.94
C GLY A 417 -15.09 0.10 25.35
N GLY A 418 -15.36 0.80 24.25
CA GLY A 418 -16.70 0.88 23.66
C GLY A 418 -17.12 -0.40 22.93
N THR A 419 -18.41 -0.67 22.86
CA THR A 419 -19.00 -1.91 22.27
C THR A 419 -20.24 -1.64 21.42
N THR A 420 -20.51 -0.38 21.06
CA THR A 420 -21.74 0.03 20.36
C THR A 420 -21.43 0.76 19.07
N THR A 421 -22.43 0.89 18.20
CA THR A 421 -22.32 1.60 16.91
C THR A 421 -22.12 3.11 17.07
N ARG A 422 -22.19 3.66 18.29
CA ARG A 422 -21.83 5.05 18.60
C ARG A 422 -20.33 5.24 18.86
N GLY A 423 -19.61 4.14 19.06
CA GLY A 423 -18.17 4.10 19.27
C GLY A 423 -17.74 2.79 19.91
N TRP A 424 -16.66 2.22 19.40
CA TRP A 424 -16.10 0.96 19.87
C TRP A 424 -14.58 0.93 19.74
N ASP A 425 -13.91 0.02 20.45
CA ASP A 425 -12.52 -0.32 20.12
C ASP A 425 -12.45 -1.57 19.23
N CYS A 426 -11.24 -2.05 18.95
CA CYS A 426 -11.02 -3.21 18.10
C CYS A 426 -11.79 -4.45 18.59
N SER A 427 -11.75 -4.74 19.89
CA SER A 427 -12.46 -5.86 20.51
C SER A 427 -13.97 -5.67 20.57
N GLY A 428 -14.42 -4.44 20.82
CA GLY A 428 -15.83 -4.08 20.87
C GLY A 428 -16.51 -4.16 19.52
N MET A 429 -15.80 -3.82 18.45
CA MET A 429 -16.27 -4.01 17.08
C MET A 429 -16.51 -5.51 16.79
N ILE A 430 -15.56 -6.39 17.10
CA ILE A 430 -15.72 -7.85 16.91
C ILE A 430 -16.91 -8.38 17.69
N TYR A 431 -17.03 -7.98 18.96
CA TYR A 431 -18.17 -8.35 19.81
C TYR A 431 -19.51 -7.99 19.15
N GLU A 432 -19.67 -6.74 18.70
CA GLU A 432 -20.92 -6.23 18.12
C GLU A 432 -21.28 -6.97 16.83
N VAL A 433 -20.33 -7.04 15.88
CA VAL A 433 -20.64 -7.46 14.51
C VAL A 433 -20.90 -8.96 14.41
N TYR A 434 -20.18 -9.79 15.18
CA TYR A 434 -20.41 -11.23 15.21
C TYR A 434 -21.63 -11.60 16.07
N ARG A 435 -21.88 -10.90 17.18
CA ARG A 435 -23.12 -11.11 17.95
C ARG A 435 -24.36 -10.79 17.10
N HIS A 436 -24.35 -9.67 16.39
CA HIS A 436 -25.46 -9.31 15.49
C HIS A 436 -25.62 -10.32 14.34
N ALA A 437 -24.54 -10.94 13.89
CA ALA A 437 -24.60 -12.00 12.89
C ALA A 437 -25.12 -13.35 13.42
N GLY A 438 -25.41 -13.45 14.72
CA GLY A 438 -25.97 -14.65 15.35
C GLY A 438 -24.93 -15.67 15.82
N PHE A 439 -23.71 -15.22 16.13
CA PHE A 439 -22.72 -16.01 16.87
C PHE A 439 -22.96 -15.90 18.38
N ASN A 440 -22.77 -17.01 19.10
CA ASN A 440 -22.91 -17.08 20.55
C ASN A 440 -21.69 -16.45 21.25
N ILE A 441 -21.65 -15.13 21.22
CA ILE A 441 -20.65 -14.31 21.90
C ILE A 441 -21.32 -13.66 23.13
N ASN A 442 -21.05 -14.26 24.29
CA ASN A 442 -21.76 -13.93 25.54
C ASN A 442 -21.04 -12.87 26.39
N HIS A 443 -19.78 -12.57 26.08
CA HIS A 443 -18.98 -11.53 26.73
C HIS A 443 -18.14 -10.78 25.69
N ARG A 444 -17.63 -9.60 26.05
CA ARG A 444 -16.74 -8.82 25.17
C ARG A 444 -15.53 -9.65 24.77
N CYS A 445 -15.25 -9.71 23.46
CA CYS A 445 -14.17 -10.50 22.89
C CYS A 445 -12.85 -9.73 22.90
N THR A 446 -12.20 -9.65 24.06
CA THR A 446 -10.84 -9.10 24.11
C THR A 446 -9.90 -10.00 23.31
N THR A 447 -8.81 -9.43 22.80
CA THR A 447 -7.72 -10.18 22.18
C THR A 447 -7.23 -11.33 23.07
N ALA A 448 -7.15 -11.10 24.39
CA ALA A 448 -6.82 -12.14 25.37
C ALA A 448 -7.81 -13.33 25.34
N THR A 449 -9.13 -13.08 25.27
CA THR A 449 -10.13 -14.16 25.19
C THR A 449 -10.06 -14.94 23.87
N ILE A 450 -9.74 -14.26 22.77
CA ILE A 450 -9.54 -14.87 21.45
C ILE A 450 -8.28 -15.76 21.49
N GLN A 451 -7.18 -15.26 22.04
CA GLN A 451 -5.90 -15.97 22.16
C GLN A 451 -5.99 -17.16 23.11
N ALA A 452 -6.77 -17.06 24.18
CA ALA A 452 -7.05 -18.16 25.10
C ALA A 452 -7.99 -19.24 24.49
N GLN A 453 -8.41 -19.08 23.23
CA GLN A 453 -9.30 -20.00 22.52
C GLN A 453 -10.60 -20.30 23.29
N GLN A 454 -11.11 -19.28 24.00
CA GLN A 454 -12.41 -19.39 24.63
C GLN A 454 -13.48 -19.43 23.55
N SER A 455 -14.49 -20.29 23.73
CA SER A 455 -15.60 -20.40 22.78
C SER A 455 -16.20 -19.01 22.48
N PRO A 456 -16.40 -18.63 21.20
CA PRO A 456 -16.36 -19.47 19.99
C PRO A 456 -15.05 -19.48 19.16
N PHE A 457 -13.90 -19.08 19.71
CA PHE A 457 -12.68 -18.87 18.91
C PHE A 457 -11.83 -20.13 18.75
N ARG A 458 -11.43 -20.42 17.50
CA ARG A 458 -10.48 -21.48 17.18
C ARG A 458 -9.26 -20.93 16.46
N LYS A 459 -8.05 -21.21 16.95
CA LYS A 459 -6.82 -20.82 16.23
C LYS A 459 -6.71 -21.60 14.92
N ILE A 460 -6.30 -20.92 13.85
CA ILE A 460 -6.08 -21.50 12.51
C ILE A 460 -4.71 -21.07 11.98
N SER A 461 -4.20 -21.79 10.98
CA SER A 461 -2.98 -21.40 10.27
C SER A 461 -3.22 -20.23 9.31
N ALA A 462 -2.15 -19.52 8.93
CA ALA A 462 -2.22 -18.42 7.98
C ALA A 462 -2.72 -18.85 6.59
N SER A 463 -2.39 -20.07 6.17
CA SER A 463 -2.84 -20.64 4.88
C SER A 463 -4.33 -21.00 4.87
N GLU A 464 -4.91 -21.30 6.03
CA GLU A 464 -6.35 -21.54 6.19
C GLU A 464 -7.17 -20.27 6.36
N ALA A 465 -6.50 -19.14 6.62
CA ALA A 465 -7.14 -17.87 6.89
C ALA A 465 -7.84 -17.32 5.63
N ARG A 466 -9.11 -16.99 5.80
CA ARG A 466 -9.99 -16.50 4.74
C ARG A 466 -10.82 -15.33 5.24
N ARG A 467 -11.62 -14.77 4.33
CA ARG A 467 -12.58 -13.70 4.63
C ARG A 467 -13.43 -14.06 5.84
N GLY A 468 -13.54 -13.12 6.77
CA GLY A 468 -14.29 -13.29 8.02
C GLY A 468 -13.55 -14.08 9.10
N ASP A 469 -12.30 -14.47 8.90
CA ASP A 469 -11.44 -14.87 10.01
C ASP A 469 -10.82 -13.62 10.68
N LEU A 470 -10.43 -13.77 11.93
CA LEU A 470 -9.81 -12.73 12.73
C LEU A 470 -8.29 -12.82 12.62
N ILE A 471 -7.65 -11.67 12.60
CA ILE A 471 -6.20 -11.52 12.75
C ILE A 471 -5.93 -10.74 14.03
N VAL A 472 -5.05 -11.28 14.89
CA VAL A 472 -4.63 -10.64 16.14
C VAL A 472 -3.15 -10.26 16.02
N ASN A 473 -2.83 -9.01 16.38
CA ASN A 473 -1.49 -8.44 16.23
C ASN A 473 -1.13 -7.48 17.39
N ASN A 474 0.00 -6.78 17.28
CA ASN A 474 0.55 -5.90 18.32
C ASN A 474 0.73 -6.66 19.65
N ASN A 475 1.36 -7.84 19.60
CA ASN A 475 1.55 -8.73 20.75
C ASN A 475 0.26 -9.09 21.50
N GLY A 476 -0.88 -9.09 20.79
CA GLY A 476 -2.19 -9.35 21.37
C GLY A 476 -2.92 -8.09 21.81
N GLY A 477 -2.47 -6.89 21.41
CA GLY A 477 -3.14 -5.63 21.71
C GLY A 477 -4.24 -5.24 20.70
N HIS A 478 -4.30 -5.87 19.53
CA HIS A 478 -5.22 -5.48 18.47
C HIS A 478 -5.85 -6.65 17.72
N VAL A 479 -7.09 -6.49 17.24
CA VAL A 479 -7.81 -7.47 16.43
C VAL A 479 -8.51 -6.83 15.23
N ALA A 480 -8.50 -7.52 14.10
CA ALA A 480 -9.16 -7.12 12.86
C ALA A 480 -9.84 -8.31 12.17
N ILE A 481 -10.72 -8.03 11.20
CA ILE A 481 -11.38 -9.04 10.36
C ILE A 481 -10.72 -9.05 8.99
N LEU A 482 -10.32 -10.22 8.51
CA LEU A 482 -9.80 -10.41 7.15
C LEU A 482 -10.90 -10.25 6.10
N LEU A 483 -10.58 -9.59 4.99
CA LEU A 483 -11.52 -9.38 3.88
C LEU A 483 -11.34 -10.38 2.73
N GLY A 484 -10.34 -11.26 2.83
CA GLY A 484 -9.99 -12.30 1.84
C GLY A 484 -8.91 -13.24 2.39
N THR A 485 -8.18 -13.93 1.51
CA THR A 485 -7.09 -14.84 1.91
C THR A 485 -5.76 -14.08 2.02
N ILE A 486 -4.83 -14.62 2.81
CA ILE A 486 -3.48 -14.06 2.95
C ILE A 486 -2.73 -14.03 1.61
N SER A 487 -2.80 -15.12 0.84
CA SER A 487 -2.16 -15.25 -0.48
C SER A 487 -2.69 -14.26 -1.53
N SER A 488 -3.92 -13.78 -1.37
CA SER A 488 -4.51 -12.76 -2.26
C SER A 488 -4.08 -11.32 -1.92
N GLY A 489 -3.28 -11.13 -0.87
CA GLY A 489 -2.92 -9.80 -0.36
C GLY A 489 -4.14 -9.03 0.18
N ALA A 490 -5.15 -9.75 0.67
CA ALA A 490 -6.40 -9.17 1.11
C ALA A 490 -6.22 -8.19 2.28
N GLY A 491 -7.04 -7.15 2.29
CA GLY A 491 -7.09 -6.17 3.36
C GLY A 491 -7.84 -6.65 4.59
N ILE A 492 -7.94 -5.76 5.56
CA ILE A 492 -8.67 -5.96 6.81
C ILE A 492 -9.72 -4.87 7.00
N VAL A 493 -10.71 -5.13 7.84
CA VAL A 493 -11.57 -4.11 8.47
C VAL A 493 -11.35 -4.14 9.99
N HIS A 494 -11.16 -2.96 10.59
CA HIS A 494 -10.91 -2.80 12.02
C HIS A 494 -11.31 -1.41 12.53
N ALA A 495 -11.53 -1.29 13.83
CA ALA A 495 -11.49 -0.02 14.53
C ALA A 495 -10.02 0.32 14.82
N ALA A 496 -9.44 1.25 14.07
CA ALA A 496 -7.99 1.47 14.01
C ALA A 496 -7.43 2.30 15.17
N SER A 497 -7.97 3.49 15.39
CA SER A 497 -7.51 4.44 16.42
C SER A 497 -8.53 5.56 16.59
N GLU A 498 -8.41 6.37 17.65
CA GLU A 498 -9.27 7.54 17.88
C GLU A 498 -9.30 8.51 16.70
N GLN A 499 -8.16 8.67 16.01
CA GLN A 499 -8.04 9.55 14.85
C GLN A 499 -8.74 8.99 13.60
N LEU A 500 -8.68 7.68 13.38
CA LEU A 500 -9.14 7.05 12.13
C LEU A 500 -10.52 6.42 12.24
N GLY A 501 -10.93 6.00 13.43
CA GLY A 501 -12.18 5.27 13.66
C GLY A 501 -12.18 3.89 13.00
N THR A 502 -13.31 3.48 12.45
CA THR A 502 -13.45 2.20 11.74
C THR A 502 -13.07 2.36 10.27
N ILE A 503 -12.06 1.62 9.82
CA ILE A 503 -11.49 1.74 8.46
C ILE A 503 -11.20 0.36 7.85
N THR A 504 -10.90 0.37 6.55
CA THR A 504 -10.22 -0.75 5.87
C THR A 504 -8.77 -0.40 5.55
N GLN A 505 -7.85 -1.37 5.67
CA GLN A 505 -6.43 -1.15 5.38
C GLN A 505 -5.81 -2.36 4.67
N LYS A 506 -4.83 -2.13 3.78
CA LYS A 506 -4.02 -3.21 3.20
C LYS A 506 -3.15 -3.76 4.33
N SER A 507 -3.23 -5.07 4.58
CA SER A 507 -2.64 -5.75 5.74
C SER A 507 -1.24 -5.23 6.09
N LEU A 508 -1.18 -4.32 7.07
CA LEU A 508 0.01 -3.86 7.76
C LEU A 508 -0.24 -4.17 9.22
N MET A 509 0.08 -5.40 9.61
CA MET A 509 0.01 -5.76 11.02
C MET A 509 1.36 -6.37 11.36
N ASN A 510 2.23 -5.58 12.00
CA ASN A 510 3.45 -6.07 12.63
C ASN A 510 3.06 -6.83 13.91
N GLY A 511 3.85 -7.83 14.30
CA GLY A 511 3.62 -8.60 15.52
C GLY A 511 2.32 -9.43 15.50
N ILE A 512 2.03 -10.10 14.38
CA ILE A 512 0.89 -11.03 14.27
C ILE A 512 1.08 -12.17 15.26
N VAL A 513 0.12 -12.34 16.16
CA VAL A 513 0.13 -13.38 17.20
C VAL A 513 -0.71 -14.59 16.81
N GLY A 514 -1.65 -14.41 15.87
CA GLY A 514 -2.35 -15.54 15.27
C GLY A 514 -3.58 -15.18 14.47
N TYR A 515 -4.11 -16.18 13.79
CA TYR A 515 -5.36 -16.15 13.04
C TYR A 515 -6.39 -17.00 13.76
N TYR A 516 -7.63 -16.54 13.81
CA TYR A 516 -8.70 -17.19 14.56
C TYR A 516 -9.99 -17.23 13.77
N ARG A 517 -10.64 -18.38 13.74
CA ARG A 517 -11.98 -18.55 13.18
C ARG A 517 -13.02 -18.45 14.28
N VAL A 518 -14.07 -17.68 14.04
CA VAL A 518 -15.25 -17.63 14.90
C VAL A 518 -16.17 -18.79 14.53
N MET A 519 -16.39 -19.71 15.46
CA MET A 519 -17.22 -20.90 15.25
C MET A 519 -18.68 -20.61 15.65
N GLY A 520 -19.67 -21.02 14.86
CA GLY A 520 -21.08 -20.79 15.23
C GLY A 520 -22.10 -21.28 14.23
#